data_AF-A0A183EWN8-F1
#
_entry.id   AF-A0A183EWN8-F1
#
_cell.length_a   1.000
_cell.length_b   1.000
_cell.length_c   1.000
_cell.angle_alpha   90.00
_cell.angle_beta   90.00
_cell.angle_gamma   90.00
#
_symmetry.space_group_name_H-M   'P 1'
#
loop_
_entity.id
_entity.type
_entity.pdbx_description
1 polymer ?
#
loop_
_entity_poly.entity_id
_entity_poly.type
_entity_poly.pdbx_seq_one_letter_code
_entity_poly.pdbx_strand_id
1 'polypeptide(L)'
;MGHFLQICNNQECLFDGFDCDSAQEQCQKSDYCTGHYGNENCDPECNVIGCGWDGGDCDSADTHSSLAGNIIVILLISPEEFVRNAQTFLFTLSQKLRGSVRIRTMNGKPMIYSWSSEKGVGAQYDVPAEQLQSLVLHHRRERRQSKINFFANKSEGTVENSMKLRGTMVMLTLDVSRCQASDHEECFTDVFSVVDYLGASNAKQVIFAALLLVIEF
;
A
#
# COMPACT_ATOMS: atom_id res chain seq x y z
N MET A 1 16.98 -6.11 15.14
CA MET A 1 17.18 -4.91 15.98
C MET A 1 18.60 -4.94 16.54
N GLY A 2 19.52 -4.35 15.79
CA GLY A 2 20.79 -3.86 16.30
C GLY A 2 22.07 -4.54 15.80
N HIS A 3 22.00 -5.63 15.05
CA HIS A 3 23.16 -6.25 14.42
C HIS A 3 22.83 -6.57 12.97
N PHE A 4 23.56 -5.93 12.06
CA PHE A 4 23.45 -6.20 10.63
C PHE A 4 24.24 -7.48 10.29
N LEU A 5 23.60 -8.38 9.55
CA LEU A 5 24.17 -9.63 9.08
C LEU A 5 24.39 -9.51 7.58
N GLN A 6 25.61 -9.16 7.18
CA GLN A 6 25.97 -9.00 5.76
C GLN A 6 25.61 -10.22 4.91
N ILE A 7 25.71 -11.44 5.46
CA ILE A 7 25.34 -12.68 4.78
C ILE A 7 23.84 -12.78 4.48
N CYS A 8 23.00 -12.07 5.24
CA CYS A 8 21.56 -11.96 5.05
C CYS A 8 21.16 -10.71 4.25
N ASN A 9 22.12 -9.89 3.81
CA ASN A 9 21.82 -8.70 3.01
C ASN A 9 21.66 -9.02 1.53
N ASN A 10 20.65 -9.83 1.23
CA ASN A 10 20.25 -10.20 -0.11
C ASN A 10 18.75 -10.48 -0.12
N GLN A 11 18.14 -10.50 -1.31
CA GLN A 11 16.69 -10.68 -1.44
C GLN A 11 16.19 -12.01 -0.85
N GLU A 12 16.95 -13.10 -1.00
CA GLU A 12 16.55 -14.42 -0.46
C GLU A 12 16.43 -14.41 1.07
N CYS A 13 17.18 -13.55 1.73
CA CYS A 13 17.14 -13.32 3.18
C CYS A 13 16.40 -12.02 3.55
N LEU A 14 15.65 -11.44 2.62
CA LEU A 14 14.81 -10.25 2.82
C LEU A 14 15.62 -9.03 3.31
N PHE A 15 16.85 -8.90 2.77
CA PHE A 15 17.79 -7.80 3.02
C PHE A 15 18.14 -7.57 4.49
N ASP A 16 18.12 -8.62 5.32
CA ASP A 16 18.27 -8.52 6.78
C ASP A 16 17.31 -7.50 7.42
N GLY A 17 16.11 -7.35 6.85
CA GLY A 17 15.17 -6.33 7.29
C GLY A 17 15.61 -4.88 7.01
N PHE A 18 16.57 -4.69 6.11
CA PHE A 18 17.26 -3.45 5.80
C PHE A 18 18.14 -2.90 6.94
N ASP A 19 18.57 -3.75 7.89
CA ASP A 19 19.45 -3.36 9.00
C ASP A 19 20.90 -3.04 8.53
N CYS A 20 21.31 -3.48 7.33
CA CYS A 20 22.65 -3.24 6.75
C CYS A 20 22.85 -1.87 6.11
N ASP A 21 21.77 -1.14 5.81
CA ASP A 21 21.87 0.12 5.10
C ASP A 21 22.35 1.25 6.03
N SER A 22 23.57 1.71 5.80
CA SER A 22 24.16 2.85 6.51
C SER A 22 23.51 4.20 6.16
N ALA A 23 22.80 4.27 5.03
CA ALA A 23 22.11 5.44 4.52
C ALA A 23 20.60 5.20 4.57
N GLN A 24 20.09 4.90 5.77
CA GLN A 24 18.68 5.11 6.07
C GLN A 24 18.43 6.61 6.02
N GLU A 25 18.40 7.20 4.82
CA GLU A 25 18.06 8.60 4.60
C GLU A 25 16.70 8.81 5.27
N GLN A 26 16.68 9.45 6.43
CA GLN A 26 15.43 9.66 7.15
C GLN A 26 14.62 10.70 6.38
N CYS A 27 13.30 10.52 6.31
CA CYS A 27 12.42 11.53 5.72
C CYS A 27 12.42 12.80 6.58
N GLN A 28 13.16 13.82 6.15
CA GLN A 28 13.35 15.07 6.90
C GLN A 28 12.03 15.81 7.17
N LYS A 29 11.10 15.78 6.21
CA LYS A 29 9.79 16.44 6.32
C LYS A 29 8.65 15.41 6.33
N SER A 30 8.75 14.38 7.17
CA SER A 30 7.80 13.26 7.23
C SER A 30 6.32 13.68 7.22
N ASP A 31 5.91 14.65 8.04
CA ASP A 31 4.51 15.09 8.11
C ASP A 31 4.04 15.77 6.83
N TYR A 32 4.89 16.60 6.21
CA TYR A 32 4.62 17.25 4.93
C TYR A 32 4.50 16.20 3.83
N CYS A 33 5.50 15.32 3.71
CA CYS A 33 5.53 14.29 2.68
C CYS A 33 4.37 13.30 2.83
N THR A 34 3.96 12.95 4.06
CA THR A 34 2.78 12.10 4.29
C THR A 34 1.49 12.74 3.76
N GLY A 35 1.33 14.06 3.91
CA GLY A 35 0.15 14.77 3.41
C GLY A 35 0.14 14.99 1.90
N HIS A 36 1.31 14.90 1.26
CA HIS A 36 1.52 15.14 -0.17
C HIS A 36 1.76 13.87 -0.98
N TYR A 37 1.96 12.73 -0.32
CA TYR A 37 2.32 11.47 -0.96
C TYR A 37 1.32 11.04 -2.05
N GLY A 38 1.82 10.84 -3.28
CA GLY A 38 1.02 10.29 -4.38
C GLY A 38 -0.12 11.20 -4.86
N ASN A 39 0.00 12.52 -4.66
CA ASN A 39 -0.99 13.56 -5.00
C ASN A 39 -0.89 14.11 -6.44
N GLU A 40 -0.05 13.53 -7.31
CA GLU A 40 0.29 13.96 -8.69
C GLU A 40 1.15 15.23 -8.81
N ASN A 41 1.55 15.87 -7.72
CA ASN A 41 2.46 17.01 -7.74
C ASN A 41 3.82 16.57 -7.22
N CYS A 42 4.84 16.62 -8.07
CA CYS A 42 6.20 16.31 -7.66
C CYS A 42 6.69 17.31 -6.61
N ASP A 43 6.95 16.81 -5.40
CA ASP A 43 7.60 17.47 -4.27
C ASP A 43 9.05 16.93 -4.17
N PRO A 44 10.07 17.60 -4.75
CA PRO A 44 11.43 17.07 -4.85
C PRO A 44 12.08 16.73 -3.50
N GLU A 45 11.71 17.43 -2.43
CA GLU A 45 12.16 17.09 -1.06
C GLU A 45 11.63 15.76 -0.52
N CYS A 46 10.52 15.26 -1.06
CA CYS A 46 9.89 13.99 -0.71
C CYS A 46 10.31 12.87 -1.68
N ASN A 47 10.97 13.21 -2.78
CA ASN A 47 11.45 12.28 -3.79
C ASN A 47 12.80 11.65 -3.40
N VAL A 48 12.84 11.02 -2.22
CA VAL A 48 13.99 10.28 -1.68
C VAL A 48 13.53 8.92 -1.14
N ILE A 49 14.44 7.95 -1.05
CA ILE A 49 14.15 6.59 -0.57
C ILE A 49 13.47 6.59 0.80
N GLY A 50 13.95 7.48 1.68
CA GLY A 50 13.46 7.69 3.03
C GLY A 50 12.02 8.15 3.15
N CYS A 51 11.48 8.77 2.11
CA CYS A 51 10.13 9.30 2.06
C CYS A 51 9.22 8.47 1.12
N GLY A 52 9.72 7.35 0.58
CA GLY A 52 8.98 6.53 -0.38
C GLY A 52 8.82 7.19 -1.75
N TRP A 53 9.82 7.97 -2.19
CA TRP A 53 9.89 8.58 -3.53
C TRP A 53 8.67 9.43 -3.91
N ASP A 54 8.13 10.19 -2.95
CA ASP A 54 6.94 11.03 -3.14
C ASP A 54 5.73 10.27 -3.71
N GLY A 55 5.68 8.96 -3.44
CA GLY A 55 4.69 8.05 -4.02
C GLY A 55 4.78 7.85 -5.52
N GLY A 56 5.84 8.34 -6.17
CA GLY A 56 6.06 8.29 -7.61
C GLY A 56 5.54 9.52 -8.36
N ASP A 57 5.21 10.63 -7.70
CA ASP A 57 4.69 11.83 -8.37
C ASP A 57 5.74 12.58 -9.20
N CYS A 58 7.02 12.32 -8.94
CA CYS A 58 8.15 12.84 -9.72
C CYS A 58 8.53 11.96 -10.91
N ASP A 59 7.81 10.86 -11.14
CA ASP A 59 8.05 9.96 -12.26
C ASP A 59 7.26 10.41 -13.49
N SER A 60 7.84 10.21 -14.68
CA SER A 60 7.06 10.39 -15.90
C SER A 60 6.08 9.23 -16.05
N ALA A 61 4.93 9.49 -16.69
CA ALA A 61 3.92 8.44 -16.90
C ALA A 61 4.47 7.21 -17.63
N ASP A 62 5.51 7.39 -18.45
CA ASP A 62 6.16 6.33 -19.24
C ASP A 62 7.21 5.54 -18.44
N THR A 63 7.59 6.00 -17.25
CA THR A 63 8.61 5.36 -16.39
C THR A 63 8.04 4.51 -15.26
N HIS A 64 6.71 4.46 -15.11
CA HIS A 64 6.08 3.57 -14.14
C HIS A 64 6.18 2.12 -14.60
N SER A 65 7.01 1.34 -13.90
CA SER A 65 7.09 -0.10 -14.07
C SER A 65 6.92 -0.77 -12.73
N SER A 66 5.67 -0.75 -12.24
CA SER A 66 5.30 -1.54 -11.07
C SER A 66 5.68 -3.01 -11.27
N LEU A 67 6.11 -3.65 -10.19
CA LEU A 67 6.36 -5.08 -10.19
C LEU A 67 5.13 -5.83 -10.69
N ALA A 68 5.34 -6.84 -11.54
CA ALA A 68 4.26 -7.65 -12.07
C ALA A 68 3.59 -8.44 -10.93
N GLY A 69 2.27 -8.25 -10.77
CA GLY A 69 1.48 -8.90 -9.73
C GLY A 69 0.74 -7.89 -8.86
N ASN A 70 0.13 -8.38 -7.79
CA ASN A 70 -0.60 -7.55 -6.82
C ASN A 70 -0.27 -7.96 -5.41
N ILE A 71 -0.15 -6.97 -4.53
CA ILE A 71 -0.04 -7.19 -3.09
C ILE A 71 -1.45 -7.01 -2.51
N ILE A 72 -2.03 -8.07 -1.96
CA ILE A 72 -3.31 -8.01 -1.26
C ILE A 72 -3.06 -7.95 0.23
N VAL A 73 -3.65 -6.94 0.88
CA VAL A 73 -3.52 -6.71 2.32
C VAL A 73 -4.90 -6.75 2.96
N ILE A 74 -5.05 -7.51 4.05
CA ILE A 74 -6.25 -7.53 4.90
C ILE A 74 -5.95 -6.82 6.22
N LEU A 75 -6.69 -5.76 6.50
CA LEU A 75 -6.56 -4.93 7.71
C LEU A 75 -7.81 -5.07 8.58
N LEU A 76 -7.64 -5.20 9.90
CA LEU A 76 -8.74 -5.25 10.87
C LEU A 76 -9.29 -3.86 11.24
N ILE A 77 -9.49 -3.01 10.23
CA ILE A 77 -10.10 -1.69 10.33
C ILE A 77 -11.22 -1.59 9.29
N SER A 78 -12.24 -0.77 9.55
CA SER A 78 -13.33 -0.60 8.59
C SER A 78 -12.86 0.13 7.33
N PRO A 79 -13.51 -0.06 6.17
CA PRO A 79 -13.13 0.66 4.94
C PRO A 79 -13.16 2.17 5.09
N GLU A 80 -14.14 2.71 5.84
CA GLU A 80 -14.24 4.13 6.16
C GLU A 80 -13.00 4.64 6.93
N GLU A 81 -12.52 3.84 7.88
CA GLU A 81 -11.35 4.18 8.69
C GLU A 81 -10.04 4.01 7.92
N PHE A 82 -9.93 2.96 7.10
CA PHE A 82 -8.80 2.79 6.20
C PHE A 82 -8.64 4.00 5.29
N VAL A 83 -9.71 4.42 4.60
CA VAL A 83 -9.64 5.55 3.67
C VAL A 83 -9.23 6.86 4.37
N ARG A 84 -9.64 7.09 5.62
CA ARG A 84 -9.18 8.26 6.40
C ARG A 84 -7.68 8.25 6.69
N ASN A 85 -7.06 7.08 6.79
CA ASN A 85 -5.66 6.90 7.16
C ASN A 85 -4.80 6.36 6.01
N ALA A 86 -5.36 6.25 4.81
CA ALA A 86 -4.74 5.56 3.68
C ALA A 86 -3.43 6.22 3.26
N GLN A 87 -3.34 7.55 3.35
CA GLN A 87 -2.13 8.30 3.04
C GLN A 87 -0.95 7.91 3.95
N THR A 88 -1.15 7.94 5.26
CA THR A 88 -0.16 7.47 6.24
C THR A 88 0.20 5.99 6.03
N PHE A 89 -0.78 5.16 5.72
CA PHE A 89 -0.56 3.74 5.42
C PHE A 89 0.35 3.56 4.20
N LEU A 90 0.05 4.21 3.07
CA LEU A 90 0.82 4.10 1.84
C LEU A 90 2.23 4.67 2.00
N PHE A 91 2.36 5.85 2.61
CA PHE A 91 3.66 6.47 2.90
C PHE A 91 4.54 5.57 3.79
N THR A 92 3.98 5.04 4.88
CA THR A 92 4.72 4.16 5.80
C THR A 92 5.13 2.85 5.13
N LEU A 93 4.22 2.25 4.37
CA LEU A 93 4.51 1.00 3.66
C LEU A 93 5.59 1.20 2.58
N SER A 94 5.58 2.35 1.91
CA SER A 94 6.57 2.71 0.88
C SER A 94 7.96 2.90 1.44
N GLN A 95 8.09 3.51 2.64
CA GLN A 95 9.36 3.56 3.36
C GLN A 95 9.88 2.17 3.71
N LYS A 96 8.98 1.27 4.17
CA LYS A 96 9.36 -0.11 4.52
C LYS A 96 9.78 -0.93 3.30
N LEU A 97 9.16 -0.69 2.15
CA LEU A 97 9.43 -1.43 0.92
C LEU A 97 10.46 -0.74 0.02
N ARG A 98 10.93 0.47 0.39
CA ARG A 98 11.87 1.29 -0.37
C ARG A 98 11.44 1.55 -1.82
N GLY A 99 10.14 1.62 -2.02
CA GLY A 99 9.52 1.83 -3.33
C GLY A 99 8.15 2.49 -3.17
N SER A 100 7.59 2.96 -4.27
CA SER A 100 6.33 3.70 -4.27
C SER A 100 5.15 2.74 -4.26
N VAL A 101 4.41 2.68 -3.15
CA VAL A 101 3.20 1.87 -3.02
C VAL A 101 1.97 2.71 -3.36
N ARG A 102 1.08 2.15 -4.19
CA ARG A 102 -0.21 2.79 -4.54
C ARG A 102 -1.35 1.79 -4.41
N ILE A 103 -2.58 2.29 -4.20
CA ILE A 103 -3.77 1.45 -4.27
C ILE A 103 -4.08 1.17 -5.73
N ARG A 104 -4.23 -0.11 -6.08
CA ARG A 104 -4.60 -0.48 -7.44
C ARG A 104 -5.96 0.11 -7.79
N THR A 105 -6.05 0.68 -8.98
CA THR A 105 -7.29 1.25 -9.50
C THR A 105 -7.80 0.42 -10.67
N MET A 106 -9.11 0.15 -10.70
CA MET A 106 -9.80 -0.51 -11.81
C MET A 106 -11.03 0.32 -12.19
N ASN A 107 -11.14 0.71 -13.45
CA ASN A 107 -12.22 1.58 -13.95
C ASN A 107 -12.36 2.90 -13.16
N GLY A 108 -11.23 3.50 -12.75
CA GLY A 108 -11.20 4.74 -11.98
C GLY A 108 -11.64 4.59 -10.51
N LYS A 109 -11.84 3.36 -10.02
CA LYS A 109 -12.16 3.09 -8.62
C LYS A 109 -11.01 2.38 -7.91
N PRO A 110 -10.66 2.80 -6.68
CA PRO A 110 -9.64 2.11 -5.89
C PRO A 110 -10.16 0.73 -5.49
N MET A 111 -9.28 -0.27 -5.52
CA MET A 111 -9.59 -1.66 -5.21
C MET A 111 -9.60 -1.90 -3.70
N ILE A 112 -10.57 -1.29 -3.03
CA ILE A 112 -10.84 -1.38 -1.59
C ILE A 112 -12.15 -2.13 -1.41
N TYR A 113 -12.15 -3.18 -0.58
CA TYR A 113 -13.30 -4.04 -0.35
C TYR A 113 -13.54 -4.23 1.14
N SER A 114 -14.79 -4.37 1.53
CA SER A 114 -15.12 -4.91 2.85
C SER A 114 -14.61 -6.35 2.98
N TRP A 115 -14.21 -6.76 4.17
CA TRP A 115 -13.76 -8.14 4.45
C TRP A 115 -14.32 -8.66 5.77
N SER A 116 -14.57 -9.97 5.83
CA SER A 116 -14.89 -10.67 7.07
C SER A 116 -14.34 -12.08 7.11
N SER A 117 -14.07 -12.61 8.29
CA SER A 117 -13.59 -13.99 8.46
C SER A 117 -14.61 -15.05 8.02
N GLU A 118 -15.90 -14.69 7.95
CA GLU A 118 -16.99 -15.60 7.60
C GLU A 118 -17.25 -15.65 6.09
N LYS A 119 -17.26 -14.48 5.43
CA LYS A 119 -17.65 -14.36 4.01
C LYS A 119 -16.47 -14.07 3.09
N GLY A 120 -15.27 -13.88 3.63
CA GLY A 120 -14.12 -13.42 2.86
C GLY A 120 -14.33 -12.00 2.34
N VAL A 121 -13.98 -11.78 1.07
CA VAL A 121 -14.07 -10.48 0.39
C VAL A 121 -15.55 -10.16 0.10
N GLY A 122 -15.98 -8.99 0.56
CA GLY A 122 -17.32 -8.45 0.34
C GLY A 122 -17.40 -7.44 -0.80
N ALA A 123 -18.34 -6.51 -0.70
CA ALA A 123 -18.56 -5.47 -1.71
C ALA A 123 -17.38 -4.49 -1.78
N GLN A 124 -17.12 -3.96 -2.98
CA GLN A 124 -16.21 -2.84 -3.19
C GLN A 124 -16.74 -1.62 -2.43
N TYR A 125 -15.86 -0.96 -1.68
CA TYR A 125 -16.19 0.23 -0.92
C TYR A 125 -16.33 1.43 -1.87
N ASP A 126 -17.43 2.17 -1.74
CA ASP A 126 -17.67 3.37 -2.52
C ASP A 126 -17.01 4.57 -1.82
N VAL A 127 -15.80 4.91 -2.26
CA VAL A 127 -15.00 5.99 -1.66
C VAL A 127 -15.66 7.34 -1.95
N PRO A 128 -15.94 8.17 -0.92
CA PRO A 128 -16.46 9.52 -1.11
C PRO A 128 -15.57 10.36 -2.05
N ALA A 129 -16.19 11.19 -2.90
CA ALA A 129 -15.48 11.96 -3.93
C ALA A 129 -14.35 12.86 -3.37
N GLU A 130 -14.51 13.36 -2.15
CA GLU A 130 -13.51 14.17 -1.44
C GLU A 130 -12.23 13.37 -1.14
N GLN A 131 -12.37 12.08 -0.83
CA GLN A 131 -11.25 11.19 -0.50
C GLN A 131 -10.72 10.46 -1.73
N LEU A 132 -11.50 10.40 -2.82
CA LEU A 132 -11.07 9.76 -4.06
C LEU A 132 -9.86 10.47 -4.68
N GLN A 133 -9.79 11.80 -4.54
CA GLN A 133 -8.66 12.61 -5.02
C GLN A 133 -7.34 12.21 -4.35
N SER A 134 -7.35 11.86 -3.06
CA SER A 134 -6.11 11.43 -2.41
C SER A 134 -5.73 9.98 -2.70
N LEU A 135 -6.55 9.17 -3.38
CA LEU A 135 -6.31 7.73 -3.56
C LEU A 135 -6.11 7.27 -5.01
N VAL A 136 -6.53 8.06 -5.99
CA VAL A 136 -6.72 7.58 -7.38
C VAL A 136 -5.89 8.31 -8.42
N LEU A 137 -5.34 9.48 -8.13
CA LEU A 137 -5.08 10.45 -9.19
C LEU A 137 -4.09 9.96 -10.28
N HIS A 138 -4.71 9.54 -11.40
CA HIS A 138 -4.36 9.74 -12.80
C HIS A 138 -5.52 10.52 -13.46
N HIS A 139 -5.39 11.84 -13.61
CA HIS A 139 -6.39 12.65 -14.32
C HIS A 139 -6.25 12.56 -15.85
N ARG A 140 -6.78 11.49 -16.47
CA ARG A 140 -7.22 11.55 -17.88
C ARG A 140 -8.74 11.76 -17.93
N ARG A 141 -9.14 13.02 -18.13
CA ARG A 141 -10.53 13.45 -18.39
C ARG A 141 -11.16 12.62 -19.50
N GLU A 142 -12.17 11.79 -19.21
CA GLU A 142 -13.28 11.52 -20.14
C GLU A 142 -14.64 11.35 -19.43
N ARG A 143 -15.49 12.35 -19.70
CA ARG A 143 -16.93 12.33 -20.04
C ARG A 143 -17.90 11.40 -19.29
N ARG A 144 -18.80 12.09 -18.56
CA ARG A 144 -20.17 11.73 -18.17
C ARG A 144 -20.83 10.64 -19.07
N GLN A 145 -21.43 9.61 -18.45
CA GLN A 145 -22.91 9.49 -18.39
C GLN A 145 -23.38 8.35 -17.45
N SER A 146 -24.47 8.67 -16.74
CA SER A 146 -25.61 7.82 -16.31
C SER A 146 -25.53 6.89 -15.08
N LYS A 147 -26.43 7.26 -14.15
CA LYS A 147 -27.03 6.55 -13.03
C LYS A 147 -27.45 5.11 -13.32
N ILE A 148 -27.22 4.23 -12.35
CA ILE A 148 -28.04 3.03 -12.12
C ILE A 148 -28.33 2.95 -10.62
N ASN A 149 -29.60 2.73 -10.26
CA ASN A 149 -30.01 2.44 -8.89
C ASN A 149 -29.81 0.95 -8.61
N PHE A 150 -29.29 0.59 -7.43
CA PHE A 150 -29.34 -0.79 -6.96
C PHE A 150 -29.93 -0.86 -5.55
N PHE A 151 -31.01 -1.63 -5.44
CA PHE A 151 -31.66 -2.02 -4.19
C PHE A 151 -30.88 -3.16 -3.55
N ALA A 152 -30.67 -3.12 -2.23
CA ALA A 152 -30.41 -4.33 -1.47
C ALA A 152 -31.13 -4.27 -0.12
N ASN A 153 -31.88 -5.31 0.15
CA ASN A 153 -32.76 -5.50 1.29
C ASN A 153 -31.99 -5.85 2.58
N LYS A 154 -32.70 -5.61 3.68
CA LYS A 154 -32.36 -5.89 5.07
C LYS A 154 -32.96 -7.23 5.52
N SER A 155 -32.14 -8.06 6.18
CA SER A 155 -32.51 -9.09 7.18
C SER A 155 -31.26 -9.96 7.42
N GLU A 156 -31.07 -10.71 8.50
CA GLU A 156 -31.62 -10.83 9.86
C GLU A 156 -30.64 -11.76 10.58
N GLY A 157 -30.48 -11.59 11.89
CA GLY A 157 -29.39 -12.18 12.65
C GLY A 157 -29.58 -13.66 12.98
N THR A 158 -28.46 -14.36 13.07
CA THR A 158 -28.29 -15.56 13.90
C THR A 158 -27.04 -15.37 14.75
N VAL A 159 -27.20 -15.56 16.06
CA VAL A 159 -26.14 -15.44 17.05
C VAL A 159 -25.33 -16.74 17.02
N GLU A 160 -24.10 -16.64 16.51
CA GLU A 160 -23.09 -17.68 16.69
C GLU A 160 -21.88 -17.00 17.31
N ASN A 161 -21.60 -17.38 18.56
CA ASN A 161 -20.57 -16.78 19.40
C ASN A 161 -19.18 -17.33 19.03
N SER A 162 -18.73 -16.99 17.82
CA SER A 162 -17.32 -16.97 17.46
C SER A 162 -16.92 -15.52 17.23
N MET A 163 -15.70 -15.12 17.61
CA MET A 163 -15.24 -13.75 17.46
C MET A 163 -15.06 -13.45 15.96
N LYS A 164 -16.10 -12.90 15.32
CA LYS A 164 -16.13 -12.63 13.87
C LYS A 164 -15.27 -11.41 13.56
N LEU A 165 -14.14 -11.64 12.89
CA LEU A 165 -13.27 -10.54 12.44
C LEU A 165 -13.90 -9.85 11.23
N ARG A 166 -13.79 -8.52 11.21
CA ARG A 166 -14.22 -7.66 10.11
C ARG A 166 -13.10 -6.68 9.81
N GLY A 167 -13.01 -6.28 8.55
CA GLY A 167 -11.91 -5.47 8.11
C GLY A 167 -12.06 -4.96 6.68
N THR A 168 -10.92 -4.61 6.12
CA THR A 168 -10.77 -4.09 4.77
C THR A 168 -9.76 -4.94 4.02
N MET A 169 -10.10 -5.35 2.81
CA MET A 169 -9.15 -5.90 1.85
C MET A 169 -8.77 -4.80 0.87
N VAL A 170 -7.47 -4.61 0.65
CA VAL A 170 -6.92 -3.59 -0.25
C VAL A 170 -5.96 -4.27 -1.20
N MET A 171 -6.08 -3.96 -2.49
CA MET A 171 -5.12 -4.38 -3.51
C MET A 171 -4.16 -3.24 -3.81
N LEU A 172 -2.86 -3.53 -3.76
CA LEU A 172 -1.78 -2.56 -3.90
C LEU A 172 -0.87 -2.92 -5.08
N THR A 173 -0.23 -1.89 -5.63
CA THR A 173 0.87 -1.97 -6.59
C THR A 173 2.13 -1.42 -5.95
N LEU A 174 3.30 -1.95 -6.31
CA LEU A 174 4.60 -1.46 -5.86
C LEU A 174 5.46 -1.12 -7.08
N ASP A 175 5.95 0.11 -7.13
CA ASP A 175 6.93 0.58 -8.10
C ASP A 175 8.32 0.69 -7.44
N VAL A 176 9.30 0.00 -8.01
CA VAL A 176 10.69 -0.02 -7.52
C VAL A 176 11.66 0.62 -8.52
N SER A 177 11.17 1.24 -9.60
CA SER A 177 12.01 1.82 -10.66
C SER A 177 13.04 2.80 -10.11
N ARG A 178 12.65 3.61 -9.13
CA ARG A 178 13.57 4.56 -8.46
C ARG A 178 14.61 3.87 -7.60
N CYS A 179 14.21 2.84 -6.87
CA CYS A 179 15.14 2.01 -6.12
C CYS A 179 16.20 1.41 -7.05
N GLN A 180 15.76 0.82 -8.18
CA GLN A 180 16.65 0.21 -9.17
C GLN A 180 17.52 1.22 -9.93
N ALA A 181 17.04 2.44 -10.13
CA ALA A 181 17.79 3.51 -10.79
C ALA A 181 18.78 4.22 -9.86
N SER A 182 18.57 4.12 -8.54
CA SER A 182 19.54 4.55 -7.55
C SER A 182 20.64 3.49 -7.37
N ASP A 183 21.85 3.89 -6.96
CA ASP A 183 22.98 2.97 -6.71
C ASP A 183 22.76 2.07 -5.46
N HIS A 184 21.51 1.89 -5.01
CA HIS A 184 21.16 1.03 -3.89
C HIS A 184 20.95 -0.41 -4.38
N GLU A 185 21.71 -1.35 -3.84
CA GLU A 185 21.63 -2.78 -4.20
C GLU A 185 20.46 -3.53 -3.52
N GLU A 186 19.68 -2.84 -2.67
CA GLU A 186 18.67 -3.44 -1.77
C GLU A 186 17.23 -3.16 -2.26
N CYS A 187 16.90 -3.64 -3.45
CA CYS A 187 15.59 -3.46 -4.08
C CYS A 187 14.94 -4.81 -4.41
N PHE A 188 13.66 -4.97 -4.08
CA PHE A 188 12.90 -6.15 -4.48
C PHE A 188 12.74 -6.22 -6.00
N THR A 189 12.82 -7.43 -6.55
CA THR A 189 12.66 -7.70 -7.99
C THR A 189 11.33 -8.35 -8.35
N ASP A 190 10.57 -8.83 -7.36
CA ASP A 190 9.29 -9.50 -7.55
C ASP A 190 8.37 -9.32 -6.32
N VAL A 191 7.06 -9.51 -6.53
CA VAL A 191 6.02 -9.34 -5.51
C VAL A 191 6.05 -10.44 -4.44
N PHE A 192 6.57 -11.63 -4.75
CA PHE A 192 6.63 -12.76 -3.80
C PHE A 192 7.58 -12.43 -2.64
N SER A 193 8.77 -11.96 -2.99
CA SER A 193 9.78 -11.53 -2.01
C SER A 193 9.28 -10.37 -1.14
N VAL A 194 8.46 -9.48 -1.72
CA VAL A 194 7.80 -8.39 -0.98
C VAL A 194 6.81 -8.95 0.05
N VAL A 195 5.98 -9.92 -0.34
CA VAL A 195 4.96 -10.52 0.53
C VAL A 195 5.62 -11.32 1.65
N ASP A 196 6.70 -12.05 1.37
CA ASP A 196 7.55 -12.72 2.36
C ASP A 196 8.14 -11.72 3.36
N TYR A 197 8.68 -10.60 2.87
CA TYR A 197 9.17 -9.50 3.73
C TYR A 197 8.08 -8.93 4.63
N LEU A 198 6.90 -8.66 4.06
CA LEU A 198 5.77 -8.11 4.83
C LEU A 198 5.28 -9.12 5.88
N GLY A 199 5.25 -10.42 5.54
CA GLY A 199 4.92 -11.50 6.48
C GLY A 199 5.92 -11.59 7.63
N ALA A 200 7.22 -11.63 7.33
CA ALA A 200 8.28 -11.67 8.33
C ALA A 200 8.30 -10.43 9.23
N SER A 201 8.07 -9.25 8.64
CA SER A 201 8.04 -7.97 9.37
C SER A 201 6.79 -7.80 10.21
N ASN A 202 5.63 -8.34 9.78
CA ASN A 202 4.43 -8.40 10.60
C ASN A 202 4.57 -9.35 11.79
N ALA A 203 5.25 -10.49 11.61
CA ALA A 203 5.56 -11.40 12.71
C ALA A 203 6.44 -10.74 13.79
N LYS A 204 7.30 -9.79 13.40
CA LYS A 204 8.08 -8.95 14.31
C LYS A 204 7.31 -7.74 14.87
N GLN A 205 6.05 -7.52 14.46
CA GLN A 205 5.20 -6.36 14.79
C GLN A 205 5.79 -5.01 14.34
N VAL A 206 6.52 -4.98 13.22
CA VAL A 206 7.29 -3.80 12.75
C VAL A 206 6.54 -2.97 11.69
N ILE A 207 5.41 -3.46 11.17
CA ILE A 207 4.64 -2.80 10.09
C ILE A 207 3.37 -2.12 10.62
N PHE A 208 2.29 -2.87 10.87
CA PHE A 208 1.03 -2.33 11.36
C PHE A 208 0.39 -3.33 12.31
N ALA A 209 0.02 -2.88 13.52
CA ALA A 209 -0.63 -3.74 14.52
C ALA A 209 -1.99 -4.31 14.05
N ALA A 210 -2.61 -3.69 13.03
CA ALA A 210 -3.90 -4.11 12.48
C ALA A 210 -3.79 -4.98 11.21
N LEU A 211 -2.57 -5.30 10.74
CA LEU A 211 -2.35 -6.12 9.56
C LEU A 211 -2.58 -7.60 9.90
N LEU A 212 -3.60 -8.21 9.30
CA LEU A 212 -3.95 -9.61 9.55
C LEU A 212 -3.23 -10.56 8.61
N LEU A 213 -3.20 -10.23 7.32
CA LEU A 213 -2.75 -11.14 6.27
C LEU A 213 -2.24 -10.36 5.05
N VAL A 214 -1.20 -10.88 4.41
CA VAL A 214 -0.69 -10.43 3.12
C VAL A 214 -0.73 -11.62 2.16
N ILE A 215 -1.31 -11.45 0.98
CA ILE A 215 -1.45 -12.50 -0.05
C ILE A 215 -1.01 -11.93 -1.42
N GLU A 216 -0.45 -12.78 -2.27
CA GLU A 216 -0.14 -12.50 -3.68
C GLU A 216 -1.10 -13.24 -4.64
N PHE A 217 -1.32 -12.67 -5.84
CA PHE A 217 -1.97 -13.33 -6.97
C PHE A 217 -1.44 -12.80 -8.31
#